data_AF-A0ABD0TT52-F1
#
_entry.id   AF-A0ABD0TT52-F1
#
_cell.length_a   1.000
_cell.length_b   1.000
_cell.length_c   1.000
_cell.angle_alpha   90.00
_cell.angle_beta   90.00
_cell.angle_gamma   90.00
#
_symmetry.space_group_name_H-M   'P 1'
#
loop_
_entity.id
_entity.type
_entity.pdbx_description
1 polymer ?
#
loop_
_entity_poly.entity_id
_entity_poly.type
_entity_poly.pdbx_seq_one_letter_code
_entity_poly.pdbx_strand_id
1 'polypeptide(L)'
;MLASEYDVIALSETWLASDIFDSELFNDRYVVYRRDRDSSFFHTKKYGGGVLLAVSKCLNSCRLTYYESKCEDVWISVDIRVNNKLEKLSICCVYIPSPVQKHVLEHFLDSANQAMETSKLTLILGDFNLGNIEWTGSPGLPLLATLPQNSLYATMLTDFITLNNLDQYNHVKNHNSKILDLVLTNIPVSCLRACDSPLSKVDAHHPPLEFQLSSCTSTLTLSSREEPRYKFYKGDYCKIIEELKVISWHDVFKQCSDVDSMVQLLYDKINNIIRKHIPKSKNSTRKYPCWYSRDLISLLREKNKYQRTCKLIHSDYKKYISSIESLNADKCNFVHFSRKKSPYFKSYVINNHAINEVDVIKDLGVHIDNKLRFHTHVDLLAKRSYKLLGFVLRNCREFRSASSKIAVFNTLVRSGLEYCSVVWNPHYEVHKKRLEAVQKRFLWHLSYQCNLVKRLPTYNSRLKYFKMTSLESRRNMMDYLFLFKLVNNSLDCPDLLKQINLNGKQSAKRIHKDKHC
;
A
#
# COMPACT_ATOMS: atom_id res chain seq x y z
N MET A 1 -12.66 -0.07 0.49
CA MET A 1 -11.34 -0.25 -0.16
C MET A 1 -11.26 0.79 -1.25
N LEU A 2 -10.31 1.71 -1.14
CA LEU A 2 -10.14 2.86 -2.03
C LEU A 2 -9.56 2.42 -3.40
N ALA A 3 -10.08 3.06 -4.45
CA ALA A 3 -9.46 3.31 -5.76
C ALA A 3 -9.29 2.15 -6.75
N SER A 4 -10.35 1.84 -7.49
CA SER A 4 -10.22 1.44 -8.89
C SER A 4 -10.40 2.69 -9.77
N GLU A 5 -9.30 3.33 -10.19
CA GLU A 5 -9.08 3.93 -11.55
C GLU A 5 -8.17 5.19 -11.58
N TYR A 6 -7.97 5.92 -10.48
CA TYR A 6 -7.19 7.18 -10.52
C TYR A 6 -5.65 7.00 -10.56
N ASP A 7 -4.97 7.82 -11.36
CA ASP A 7 -3.50 7.84 -11.46
C ASP A 7 -2.83 8.70 -10.37
N VAL A 8 -3.45 9.82 -10.00
CA VAL A 8 -2.98 10.72 -8.93
C VAL A 8 -4.19 11.09 -8.06
N ILE A 9 -4.01 11.02 -6.74
CA ILE A 9 -5.01 11.41 -5.74
C ILE A 9 -4.38 12.49 -4.87
N ALA A 10 -5.08 13.59 -4.67
CA ALA A 10 -4.64 14.67 -3.80
C ALA A 10 -5.65 14.92 -2.69
N LEU A 11 -5.15 15.11 -1.47
CA LEU A 11 -5.96 15.36 -0.29
C LEU A 11 -5.36 16.53 0.50
N SER A 12 -6.16 17.55 0.74
CA SER A 12 -5.90 18.63 1.71
C SER A 12 -6.59 18.31 3.04
N GLU A 13 -6.08 18.87 4.14
CA GLU A 13 -6.57 18.62 5.50
C GLU A 13 -6.73 17.13 5.84
N THR A 14 -5.66 16.35 5.78
CA THR A 14 -5.77 14.88 5.95
C THR A 14 -6.07 14.43 7.38
N TRP A 15 -5.94 15.32 8.37
CA TRP A 15 -6.01 15.02 9.81
C TRP A 15 -5.10 13.87 10.26
N LEU A 16 -4.06 13.57 9.48
CA LEU A 16 -3.11 12.50 9.75
C LEU A 16 -2.04 12.94 10.75
N ALA A 17 -1.42 11.94 11.38
CA ALA A 17 -0.27 12.08 12.23
C ALA A 17 0.80 11.06 11.83
N SER A 18 2.03 11.29 12.29
CA SER A 18 3.20 10.47 11.93
C SER A 18 3.13 9.01 12.41
N ASP A 19 2.17 8.69 13.29
CA ASP A 19 1.91 7.35 13.80
C ASP A 19 1.00 6.50 12.89
N ILE A 20 0.34 7.10 11.90
CA ILE A 20 -0.45 6.40 10.88
C ILE A 20 0.47 6.01 9.73
N PHE A 21 0.55 4.73 9.36
CA PHE A 21 1.36 4.29 8.22
C PHE A 21 0.65 4.52 6.89
N ASP A 22 1.41 4.85 5.84
CA ASP A 22 0.89 5.06 4.48
C ASP A 22 0.12 3.84 3.95
N SER A 23 0.52 2.64 4.37
CA SER A 23 -0.10 1.36 4.03
C SER A 23 -1.48 1.14 4.67
N GLU A 24 -1.86 1.95 5.66
CA GLU A 24 -3.21 1.96 6.23
C GLU A 24 -4.19 2.77 5.38
N LEU A 25 -3.67 3.73 4.59
CA LEU A 25 -4.45 4.69 3.80
C LEU A 25 -4.61 4.23 2.35
N PHE A 26 -3.52 3.77 1.73
CA PHE A 26 -3.50 3.31 0.35
C PHE A 26 -2.97 1.87 0.27
N ASN A 27 -3.49 1.10 -0.69
CA ASN A 27 -2.94 -0.22 -1.01
C ASN A 27 -1.58 -0.09 -1.71
N ASP A 28 -0.88 -1.21 -1.92
CA ASP A 28 0.46 -1.25 -2.52
C ASP A 28 0.52 -0.76 -4.00
N ARG A 29 -0.56 -0.20 -4.54
CA ARG A 29 -0.61 0.40 -5.88
C ARG A 29 -0.05 1.82 -5.92
N TYR A 30 -0.11 2.55 -4.82
CA TYR A 30 0.28 3.96 -4.77
C TYR A 30 1.62 4.17 -4.04
N VAL A 31 2.38 5.17 -4.47
CA VAL A 31 3.44 5.82 -3.70
C VAL A 31 2.82 7.06 -3.06
N VAL A 32 2.96 7.18 -1.75
CA VAL A 32 2.34 8.26 -0.97
C VAL A 32 3.41 9.29 -0.61
N TYR A 33 3.16 10.54 -0.96
CA TYR A 33 3.95 11.71 -0.57
C TYR A 33 3.08 12.57 0.34
N ARG A 34 3.44 12.70 1.61
CA ARG A 34 2.68 13.50 2.57
C ARG A 34 3.57 14.45 3.36
N ARG A 35 2.94 15.53 3.83
CA ARG A 35 3.50 16.48 4.78
C ARG A 35 2.48 16.69 5.87
N ASP A 36 2.70 16.00 6.98
CA ASP A 36 1.84 16.08 8.16
C ASP A 36 2.14 17.34 8.96
N ARG A 37 1.12 17.91 9.60
CA ARG A 37 1.26 19.09 10.44
C ARG A 37 2.07 18.74 11.70
N ASP A 38 3.22 19.39 11.88
CA ASP A 38 3.99 19.27 13.11
C ASP A 38 3.25 19.89 14.30
N SER A 39 2.80 19.03 15.21
CA SER A 39 2.11 19.40 16.45
C SER A 39 2.92 20.29 17.40
N SER A 40 4.21 20.51 17.13
CA SER A 40 5.13 21.34 17.91
C SER A 40 5.15 22.82 17.52
N PHE A 41 4.76 23.19 16.30
CA PHE A 41 5.01 24.54 15.77
C PHE A 41 3.80 25.48 15.82
N PHE A 42 2.58 24.95 15.87
CA PHE A 42 1.35 25.75 15.92
C PHE A 42 0.64 25.59 17.27
N HIS A 43 0.86 26.55 18.18
CA HIS A 43 0.34 26.56 19.56
C HIS A 43 -1.20 26.54 19.72
N THR A 44 -1.98 26.53 18.63
CA THR A 44 -3.43 26.78 18.68
C THR A 44 -4.34 25.64 18.18
N LYS A 45 -3.83 24.57 17.52
CA LYS A 45 -4.67 23.45 17.06
C LYS A 45 -4.19 22.10 17.64
N LYS A 46 -5.06 21.48 18.45
CA LYS A 46 -4.83 20.25 19.25
C LYS A 46 -4.80 18.92 18.47
N TYR A 47 -4.87 18.93 17.14
CA TYR A 47 -5.07 17.70 16.33
C TYR A 47 -4.26 17.73 15.02
N GLY A 48 -3.98 16.54 14.48
CA GLY A 48 -3.26 16.32 13.22
C GLY A 48 -3.89 17.01 12.01
N GLY A 49 -3.15 17.09 10.92
CA GLY A 49 -3.47 17.84 9.69
C GLY A 49 -2.40 17.61 8.62
N GLY A 50 -2.50 18.26 7.48
CA GLY A 50 -1.49 18.19 6.42
C GLY A 50 -2.07 17.94 5.03
N VAL A 51 -1.16 17.80 4.06
CA VAL A 51 -1.46 17.53 2.65
C VAL A 51 -0.84 16.22 2.20
N LEU A 52 -1.49 15.56 1.24
CA LEU A 52 -1.06 14.25 0.72
C LEU A 52 -1.30 14.16 -0.78
N LEU A 53 -0.29 13.62 -1.48
CA LEU A 53 -0.35 13.17 -2.87
C LEU A 53 -0.07 11.67 -2.95
N ALA A 54 -1.05 10.90 -3.44
CA ALA A 54 -0.91 9.48 -3.74
C ALA A 54 -0.79 9.28 -5.25
N VAL A 55 0.34 8.74 -5.71
CA VAL A 55 0.66 8.56 -7.13
C VAL A 55 0.72 7.08 -7.47
N SER A 56 0.06 6.65 -8.54
CA SER A 56 0.11 5.29 -9.05
C SER A 56 1.57 4.88 -9.33
N LYS A 57 2.00 3.71 -8.82
CA LYS A 57 3.34 3.15 -9.06
C LYS A 57 3.66 2.91 -10.55
N CYS A 58 2.66 2.98 -11.42
CA CYS A 58 2.85 2.95 -12.87
C CYS A 58 3.53 4.21 -13.41
N LEU A 59 3.45 5.34 -12.67
CA LEU A 59 4.07 6.61 -13.03
C LEU A 59 5.39 6.76 -12.28
N ASN A 60 6.43 7.21 -12.99
CA ASN A 60 7.68 7.58 -12.34
C ASN A 60 7.48 8.94 -11.65
N SER A 61 7.61 8.96 -10.32
CA SER A 61 7.43 10.15 -9.50
C SER A 61 8.57 10.34 -8.51
N CYS A 62 8.90 11.58 -8.19
CA CYS A 62 9.82 11.93 -7.11
C CYS A 62 9.34 13.16 -6.34
N ARG A 63 9.60 13.21 -5.03
CA ARG A 63 9.28 14.37 -4.19
C ARG A 63 10.31 15.49 -4.41
N LEU A 64 9.83 16.72 -4.55
CA LEU A 64 10.64 17.91 -4.75
C LEU A 64 10.67 18.74 -3.46
N THR A 65 11.36 18.25 -2.44
CA THR A 65 11.41 18.90 -1.11
C THR A 65 12.02 20.30 -1.13
N TYR A 66 12.79 20.65 -2.16
CA TYR A 66 13.46 21.96 -2.28
C TYR A 66 12.48 23.11 -2.54
N TYR A 67 11.30 22.82 -3.11
CA TYR A 67 10.27 23.81 -3.39
C TYR A 67 9.15 23.83 -2.34
N GLU A 68 9.26 23.02 -1.29
CA GLU A 68 8.27 23.02 -0.22
C GLU A 68 8.36 24.32 0.58
N SER A 69 7.25 25.06 0.60
CA SER A 69 7.17 26.38 1.22
C SER A 69 6.93 26.30 2.73
N LYS A 70 6.71 27.45 3.37
CA LYS A 70 6.29 27.52 4.78
C LYS A 70 4.84 27.11 5.02
N CYS A 71 4.01 27.00 3.98
CA CYS A 71 2.64 26.49 4.11
C CYS A 71 2.62 24.95 4.08
N GLU A 72 1.43 24.36 4.18
CA GLU A 72 1.25 22.91 4.04
C GLU A 72 1.19 22.58 2.55
N ASP A 73 2.35 22.49 1.90
CA ASP A 73 2.47 22.09 0.49
C ASP A 73 3.41 20.90 0.29
N VAL A 74 3.07 20.05 -0.69
CA VAL A 74 3.90 18.93 -1.16
C VAL A 74 4.04 19.02 -2.66
N TRP A 75 5.29 19.05 -3.11
CA TRP A 75 5.67 19.06 -4.52
C TRP A 75 6.20 17.70 -4.96
N ILE A 76 5.75 17.25 -6.13
CA ILE A 76 6.27 16.07 -6.80
C ILE A 76 6.53 16.37 -8.27
N SER A 77 7.51 15.67 -8.86
CA SER A 77 7.68 15.60 -10.30
C SER A 77 7.14 14.26 -10.78
N VAL A 78 6.38 14.27 -11.88
CA VAL A 78 5.85 13.07 -12.54
C VAL A 78 6.26 13.10 -14.00
N ASP A 79 6.81 11.99 -14.50
CA ASP A 79 7.17 11.87 -15.91
C ASP A 79 5.92 11.58 -16.75
N ILE A 80 5.59 12.46 -17.69
CA ILE A 80 4.44 12.33 -18.59
C ILE A 80 4.85 12.42 -20.07
N ARG A 81 4.03 11.85 -20.97
CA ARG A 81 4.20 12.05 -22.41
C ARG A 81 3.24 13.10 -22.92
N VAL A 82 3.80 14.17 -23.48
CA VAL A 82 3.06 15.19 -24.23
C VAL A 82 3.59 15.18 -25.65
N ASN A 83 2.72 14.97 -26.65
CA ASN A 83 3.10 14.91 -28.07
C ASN A 83 4.27 13.94 -28.36
N ASN A 84 4.23 12.73 -27.77
CA ASN A 84 5.27 11.69 -27.84
C ASN A 84 6.65 12.04 -27.25
N LYS A 85 6.85 13.24 -26.68
CA LYS A 85 8.04 13.61 -25.92
C LYS A 85 7.84 13.36 -24.43
N LEU A 86 8.89 12.89 -23.76
CA LEU A 86 8.91 12.73 -22.31
C LEU A 86 9.18 14.09 -21.68
N GLU A 87 8.23 14.59 -20.91
CA GLU A 87 8.28 15.87 -20.21
C GLU A 87 8.04 15.61 -18.71
N LYS A 88 8.55 16.50 -17.86
CA LYS A 88 8.30 16.46 -16.42
C LYS A 88 7.14 17.39 -16.08
N LEU A 89 6.13 16.84 -15.40
CA LEU A 89 5.04 17.58 -14.81
C LEU A 89 5.31 17.80 -13.32
N SER A 90 5.38 19.05 -12.86
CA SER A 90 5.39 19.37 -11.44
C SER A 90 3.97 19.44 -10.92
N ILE A 91 3.64 18.63 -9.91
CA ILE A 91 2.35 18.61 -9.24
C ILE A 91 2.54 19.11 -7.80
N CYS A 92 1.75 20.10 -7.40
CA CYS A 92 1.71 20.62 -6.04
C CYS A 92 0.33 20.43 -5.43
N CYS A 93 0.26 19.83 -4.24
CA CYS A 93 -0.92 19.88 -3.40
C CYS A 93 -0.66 20.84 -2.25
N VAL A 94 -1.49 21.89 -2.12
CA VAL A 94 -1.31 22.95 -1.13
C VAL A 94 -2.55 23.14 -0.25
N TYR A 95 -2.31 23.46 1.01
CA TYR A 95 -3.29 23.98 1.95
C TYR A 95 -2.76 25.29 2.56
N ILE A 96 -3.47 26.39 2.28
CA ILE A 96 -3.18 27.70 2.87
C ILE A 96 -4.16 27.93 4.04
N PRO A 97 -3.67 28.07 5.28
CA PRO A 97 -4.55 28.22 6.44
C PRO A 97 -5.31 29.55 6.42
N SER A 98 -6.58 29.50 6.83
CA SER A 98 -7.39 30.69 7.11
C SER A 98 -7.19 31.20 8.55
N PRO A 99 -7.03 32.52 8.79
CA PRO A 99 -6.94 33.59 7.80
C PRO A 99 -5.59 33.61 7.06
N VAL A 100 -5.63 33.89 5.75
CA VAL A 100 -4.43 33.90 4.89
C VAL A 100 -3.48 35.02 5.33
N GLN A 101 -2.23 34.66 5.63
CA GLN A 101 -1.19 35.61 6.00
C GLN A 101 -0.33 35.96 4.80
N LYS A 102 0.00 37.25 4.63
CA LYS A 102 0.74 37.77 3.47
C LYS A 102 2.04 37.03 3.20
N HIS A 103 2.88 36.88 4.22
CA HIS A 103 4.18 36.23 4.08
C HIS A 103 4.08 34.74 3.75
N VAL A 104 2.98 34.08 4.11
CA VAL A 104 2.74 32.66 3.79
C VAL A 104 2.40 32.53 2.31
N LEU A 105 1.53 33.40 1.80
CA LEU A 105 1.19 33.45 0.39
C LEU A 105 2.40 33.85 -0.47
N GLU A 106 3.14 34.89 -0.10
CA GLU A 106 4.36 35.33 -0.82
C GLU A 106 5.37 34.20 -0.95
N HIS A 107 5.71 33.55 0.17
CA HIS A 107 6.68 32.46 0.16
C HIS A 107 6.19 31.28 -0.68
N PHE A 108 4.90 30.97 -0.67
CA PHE A 108 4.34 29.93 -1.52
C PHE A 108 4.45 30.28 -3.01
N LEU A 109 4.10 31.51 -3.39
CA LEU A 109 4.19 31.97 -4.78
C LEU A 109 5.65 32.00 -5.27
N ASP A 110 6.59 32.43 -4.43
CA ASP A 110 8.02 32.41 -4.74
C ASP A 110 8.54 30.98 -4.95
N SER A 111 8.17 30.05 -4.06
CA SER A 111 8.52 28.63 -4.20
C SER A 111 7.91 28.01 -5.46
N ALA A 112 6.67 28.37 -5.79
CA ALA A 112 6.00 27.91 -7.01
C ALA A 112 6.68 28.45 -8.27
N ASN A 113 7.10 29.72 -8.30
CA ASN A 113 7.87 30.29 -9.41
C ASN A 113 9.16 29.50 -9.66
N GLN A 114 9.92 29.19 -8.60
CA GLN A 114 11.15 28.39 -8.72
C GLN A 114 10.89 26.97 -9.27
N ALA A 115 9.77 26.35 -8.88
CA ALA A 115 9.37 25.05 -9.42
C ALA A 115 9.03 25.15 -10.93
N MET A 116 8.37 26.22 -11.34
CA MET A 116 7.98 26.49 -12.73
C MET A 116 9.17 26.83 -13.65
N GLU A 117 10.22 27.45 -13.11
CA GLU A 117 11.50 27.61 -13.84
C GLU A 117 12.13 26.25 -14.18
N THR A 118 11.91 25.26 -13.32
CA THR A 118 12.52 23.93 -13.45
C THR A 118 11.71 23.00 -14.35
N SER A 119 10.37 23.10 -14.35
CA SER A 119 9.51 22.35 -15.25
C SER A 119 8.49 23.22 -15.94
N LYS A 120 8.43 23.11 -17.28
CA LYS A 120 7.48 23.88 -18.10
C LYS A 120 6.02 23.49 -17.85
N LEU A 121 5.74 22.29 -17.36
CA LEU A 121 4.39 21.79 -17.16
C LEU A 121 4.09 21.72 -15.66
N THR A 122 3.06 22.43 -15.22
CA THR A 122 2.76 22.60 -13.80
C THR A 122 1.28 22.44 -13.51
N LEU A 123 0.97 21.75 -12.42
CA LEU A 123 -0.36 21.57 -11.86
C LEU A 123 -0.31 21.88 -10.37
N ILE A 124 -0.97 22.96 -9.95
CA ILE A 124 -1.12 23.35 -8.55
C ILE A 124 -2.58 23.16 -8.18
N LEU A 125 -2.84 22.42 -7.10
CA LEU A 125 -4.18 22.11 -6.65
C LEU A 125 -4.27 22.15 -5.13
N GLY A 126 -5.46 22.46 -4.62
CA GLY A 126 -5.75 22.41 -3.19
C GLY A 126 -6.52 23.62 -2.70
N ASP A 127 -6.57 23.80 -1.38
CA ASP A 127 -7.39 24.80 -0.71
C ASP A 127 -6.57 26.06 -0.42
N PHE A 128 -6.93 27.15 -1.10
CA PHE A 128 -6.27 28.46 -0.94
C PHE A 128 -6.94 29.33 0.12
N ASN A 129 -8.15 28.97 0.58
CA ASN A 129 -8.95 29.78 1.50
C ASN A 129 -9.20 31.24 1.05
N LEU A 130 -9.10 31.53 -0.25
CA LEU A 130 -9.27 32.88 -0.84
C LEU A 130 -10.69 33.08 -1.39
N GLY A 131 -11.68 33.06 -0.51
CA GLY A 131 -13.10 33.20 -0.87
C GLY A 131 -13.56 34.61 -1.31
N ASN A 132 -12.63 35.54 -1.55
CA ASN A 132 -12.93 36.90 -2.02
C ASN A 132 -12.73 37.04 -3.54
N ILE A 133 -12.22 36.01 -4.21
CA ILE A 133 -12.05 35.99 -5.67
C ILE A 133 -13.33 35.45 -6.29
N GLU A 134 -13.97 36.24 -7.14
CA GLU A 134 -15.08 35.76 -7.95
C GLU A 134 -14.54 35.22 -9.27
N TRP A 135 -14.86 33.97 -9.59
CA TRP A 135 -14.41 33.32 -10.81
C TRP A 135 -15.57 33.26 -11.82
N THR A 136 -15.37 33.85 -13.00
CA THR A 136 -16.38 33.98 -14.06
C THR A 136 -15.91 33.30 -15.34
N GLY A 137 -16.76 32.50 -15.96
CA GLY A 137 -16.45 31.83 -17.22
C GLY A 137 -17.48 30.77 -17.60
N SER A 138 -17.39 30.31 -18.84
CA SER A 138 -18.27 29.27 -19.39
C SER A 138 -17.81 27.87 -18.94
N PRO A 139 -18.73 26.90 -18.76
CA PRO A 139 -18.36 25.53 -18.38
C PRO A 139 -17.37 24.91 -19.37
N GLY A 140 -16.22 24.42 -18.87
CA GLY A 140 -15.22 23.74 -19.69
C GLY A 140 -14.16 24.66 -20.31
N LEU A 141 -14.18 25.96 -20.01
CA LEU A 141 -13.11 26.91 -20.33
C LEU A 141 -12.46 27.43 -19.02
N PRO A 142 -11.20 27.86 -19.06
CA PRO A 142 -10.58 28.54 -17.93
C PRO A 142 -11.44 29.67 -17.36
N LEU A 143 -11.51 29.76 -16.03
CA LEU A 143 -12.20 30.86 -15.35
C LEU A 143 -11.31 32.09 -15.25
N LEU A 144 -11.91 33.25 -15.52
CA LEU A 144 -11.30 34.56 -15.30
C LEU A 144 -11.64 35.05 -13.89
N ALA A 145 -10.65 35.59 -13.19
CA ALA A 145 -10.85 36.22 -11.89
C ALA A 145 -11.46 37.62 -12.09
N THR A 146 -12.63 37.86 -11.49
CA THR A 146 -13.21 39.18 -11.30
C THR A 146 -12.81 39.68 -9.91
N LEU A 147 -12.03 40.76 -9.87
CA LEU A 147 -11.49 41.30 -8.63
C LEU A 147 -12.47 42.33 -8.03
N PRO A 148 -12.92 42.15 -6.78
CA PRO A 148 -13.47 43.27 -6.02
C PRO A 148 -12.35 44.28 -5.74
N GLN A 149 -12.66 45.58 -5.81
CA GLN A 149 -11.70 46.65 -5.51
C GLN A 149 -11.06 46.42 -4.12
N ASN A 150 -9.72 46.51 -4.04
CA ASN A 150 -8.89 46.46 -2.81
C ASN A 150 -8.54 45.10 -2.17
N SER A 151 -8.66 43.95 -2.87
CA SER A 151 -8.17 42.68 -2.33
C SER A 151 -6.71 42.39 -2.71
N LEU A 152 -5.75 42.80 -1.86
CA LEU A 152 -4.31 42.59 -2.06
C LEU A 152 -3.96 41.12 -2.39
N TYR A 153 -4.49 40.16 -1.63
CA TYR A 153 -4.19 38.73 -1.83
C TYR A 153 -4.75 38.18 -3.13
N ALA A 154 -5.91 38.69 -3.56
CA ALA A 154 -6.49 38.31 -4.84
C ALA A 154 -5.62 38.81 -5.99
N THR A 155 -5.18 40.07 -5.94
CA THR A 155 -4.26 40.64 -6.93
C THR A 155 -2.96 39.86 -7.02
N MET A 156 -2.33 39.53 -5.89
CA MET A 156 -1.10 38.74 -5.87
C MET A 156 -1.25 37.38 -6.55
N LEU A 157 -2.35 36.67 -6.29
CA LEU A 157 -2.60 35.38 -6.90
C LEU A 157 -2.94 35.51 -8.40
N THR A 158 -3.74 36.50 -8.79
CA THR A 158 -4.09 36.70 -10.21
C THR A 158 -2.90 37.14 -11.05
N ASP A 159 -2.01 37.96 -10.48
CA ASP A 159 -0.75 38.36 -11.12
C ASP A 159 0.15 37.14 -11.31
N PHE A 160 0.30 36.31 -10.28
CA PHE A 160 1.04 35.05 -10.39
C PHE A 160 0.48 34.13 -11.48
N ILE A 161 -0.84 33.93 -11.51
CA ILE A 161 -1.52 33.10 -12.51
C ILE A 161 -1.25 33.61 -13.92
N THR A 162 -1.37 34.93 -14.11
CA THR A 162 -1.21 35.58 -15.42
C THR A 162 0.25 35.55 -15.89
N LEU A 163 1.21 35.87 -15.02
CA LEU A 163 2.64 35.87 -15.32
C LEU A 163 3.15 34.47 -15.70
N ASN A 164 2.57 33.44 -15.09
CA ASN A 164 2.98 32.05 -15.29
C ASN A 164 2.15 31.30 -16.34
N ASN A 165 1.23 31.98 -17.04
CA ASN A 165 0.29 31.38 -17.99
C ASN A 165 -0.45 30.16 -17.40
N LEU A 166 -0.90 30.28 -16.16
CA LEU A 166 -1.73 29.28 -15.51
C LEU A 166 -3.19 29.62 -15.74
N ASP A 167 -4.01 28.58 -15.87
CA ASP A 167 -5.45 28.68 -16.01
C ASP A 167 -6.12 28.01 -14.81
N GLN A 168 -7.16 28.65 -14.26
CA GLN A 168 -8.02 28.06 -13.24
C GLN A 168 -9.14 27.27 -13.93
N TYR A 169 -9.30 25.99 -13.59
CA TYR A 169 -10.32 25.12 -14.21
C TYR A 169 -11.46 24.67 -13.29
N ASN A 170 -11.40 24.94 -11.98
CA ASN A 170 -12.46 24.47 -11.07
C ASN A 170 -13.70 25.36 -11.12
N HIS A 171 -14.80 24.84 -11.67
CA HIS A 171 -16.12 25.48 -11.71
C HIS A 171 -17.05 25.11 -10.54
N VAL A 172 -16.66 24.16 -9.70
CA VAL A 172 -17.54 23.63 -8.63
C VAL A 172 -17.53 24.59 -7.46
N LYS A 173 -18.68 25.22 -7.20
CA LYS A 173 -18.91 26.10 -6.06
C LYS A 173 -19.29 25.29 -4.83
N ASN A 174 -18.86 25.75 -3.66
CA ASN A 174 -19.30 25.22 -2.38
C ASN A 174 -20.73 25.67 -2.03
N HIS A 175 -21.25 25.23 -0.87
CA HIS A 175 -22.60 25.58 -0.40
C HIS A 175 -22.83 27.10 -0.23
N ASN A 176 -21.77 27.88 0.01
CA ASN A 176 -21.80 29.34 0.10
C ASN A 176 -21.59 30.02 -1.27
N SER A 177 -21.68 29.28 -2.38
CA SER A 177 -21.44 29.77 -3.75
C SER A 177 -20.04 30.34 -3.99
N LYS A 178 -19.04 29.93 -3.19
CA LYS A 178 -17.63 30.32 -3.31
C LYS A 178 -16.77 29.19 -3.84
N ILE A 179 -15.63 29.53 -4.45
CA ILE A 179 -14.61 28.58 -4.91
C ILE A 179 -13.36 28.81 -4.05
N LEU A 180 -13.05 27.87 -3.17
CA LEU A 180 -11.88 27.90 -2.29
C LEU A 180 -10.78 26.97 -2.80
N ASP A 181 -11.18 25.82 -3.32
CA ASP A 181 -10.30 24.84 -3.94
C ASP A 181 -9.98 25.28 -5.37
N LEU A 182 -8.71 25.50 -5.67
CA LEU A 182 -8.25 25.92 -6.99
C LEU A 182 -7.55 24.76 -7.70
N VAL A 183 -7.71 24.72 -9.02
CA VAL A 183 -6.97 23.83 -9.92
C VAL A 183 -6.31 24.73 -10.95
N LEU A 184 -5.04 25.07 -10.71
CA LEU A 184 -4.24 25.96 -11.54
C LEU A 184 -3.29 25.14 -12.38
N THR A 185 -3.38 25.23 -13.71
CA THR A 185 -2.46 24.50 -14.59
C THR A 185 -2.28 25.18 -15.93
N ASN A 186 -1.15 24.94 -16.57
CA ASN A 186 -0.89 25.34 -17.95
C ASN A 186 -1.10 24.18 -18.94
N ILE A 187 -1.78 23.11 -18.51
CA ILE A 187 -2.16 21.97 -19.32
C ILE A 187 -3.69 21.99 -19.51
N PRO A 188 -4.19 21.80 -20.74
CA PRO A 188 -5.64 21.76 -20.96
C PRO A 188 -6.30 20.62 -20.18
N VAL A 189 -7.29 20.95 -19.36
CA VAL A 189 -8.06 19.99 -18.56
C VAL A 189 -9.33 19.56 -19.31
N SER A 190 -9.66 18.26 -19.28
CA SER A 190 -10.91 17.69 -19.76
C SER A 190 -11.72 17.07 -18.62
N CYS A 191 -13.03 17.03 -18.79
CA CYS A 191 -13.96 16.32 -17.92
C CYS A 191 -13.90 16.72 -16.43
N LEU A 192 -13.63 18.00 -16.11
CA LEU A 192 -13.65 18.46 -14.73
C LEU A 192 -15.09 18.47 -14.19
N ARG A 193 -15.32 17.69 -13.12
CA ARG A 193 -16.62 17.53 -12.48
C ARG A 193 -16.49 17.33 -10.97
N ALA A 194 -17.59 17.54 -10.25
CA ALA A 194 -17.69 17.06 -8.88
C ALA A 194 -17.62 15.53 -8.87
N CYS A 195 -16.87 14.95 -7.94
CA CYS A 195 -16.65 13.52 -7.86
C CYS A 195 -17.94 12.80 -7.44
N ASP A 196 -18.42 11.89 -8.30
CA ASP A 196 -19.63 11.10 -8.07
C ASP A 196 -19.46 10.07 -6.93
N SER A 197 -18.21 9.74 -6.56
CA SER A 197 -17.87 8.73 -5.55
C SER A 197 -16.73 9.20 -4.63
N PRO A 198 -17.01 10.08 -3.65
CA PRO A 198 -15.99 10.69 -2.80
C PRO A 198 -15.30 9.67 -1.89
N LEU A 199 -13.98 9.85 -1.69
CA LEU A 199 -13.13 8.95 -0.89
C LEU A 199 -13.39 9.03 0.62
N SER A 200 -13.95 10.16 1.08
CA SER A 200 -14.27 10.47 2.48
C SER A 200 -15.67 11.09 2.58
N LYS A 201 -16.11 11.38 3.81
CA LYS A 201 -17.36 12.14 4.01
C LYS A 201 -17.22 13.50 3.33
N VAL A 202 -18.17 13.83 2.46
CA VAL A 202 -18.18 15.10 1.74
C VAL A 202 -18.26 16.25 2.74
N ASP A 203 -17.27 17.12 2.70
CA ASP A 203 -17.35 18.43 3.34
C ASP A 203 -18.18 19.34 2.43
N ALA A 204 -19.20 19.99 2.99
CA ALA A 204 -20.02 20.95 2.26
C ALA A 204 -19.17 22.11 1.72
N HIS A 205 -18.10 22.49 2.42
CA HIS A 205 -17.21 23.58 2.05
C HIS A 205 -16.21 23.19 0.95
N HIS A 206 -15.85 21.90 0.85
CA HIS A 206 -14.81 21.36 -0.04
C HIS A 206 -15.35 20.18 -0.85
N PRO A 207 -16.13 20.45 -1.92
CA PRO A 207 -16.64 19.39 -2.78
C PRO A 207 -15.47 18.71 -3.53
N PRO A 208 -15.37 17.37 -3.52
CA PRO A 208 -14.28 16.66 -4.16
C PRO A 208 -14.36 16.78 -5.69
N LEU A 209 -13.20 16.93 -6.32
CA LEU A 209 -13.08 17.16 -7.76
C LEU A 209 -12.48 15.94 -8.47
N GLU A 210 -12.95 15.69 -9.69
CA GLU A 210 -12.40 14.70 -10.61
C GLU A 210 -12.17 15.36 -11.97
N PHE A 211 -10.99 15.17 -12.57
CA PHE A 211 -10.66 15.69 -13.90
C PHE A 211 -9.56 14.88 -14.57
N GLN A 212 -9.42 15.04 -15.89
CA GLN A 212 -8.37 14.42 -16.70
C GLN A 212 -7.51 15.50 -17.38
N LEU A 213 -6.19 15.29 -17.43
CA LEU A 213 -5.29 16.17 -18.19
C LEU A 213 -5.31 15.77 -19.67
N SER A 214 -5.80 16.67 -20.52
CA SER A 214 -5.84 16.48 -21.99
C SER A 214 -4.42 16.58 -22.55
N SER A 215 -4.10 15.78 -23.57
CA SER A 215 -2.75 15.66 -24.16
C SER A 215 -1.69 14.88 -23.35
N CYS A 216 -2.05 14.37 -22.17
CA CYS A 216 -1.19 13.49 -21.39
C CYS A 216 -1.51 12.03 -21.70
N THR A 217 -0.65 11.33 -22.46
CA THR A 217 -0.73 9.87 -22.52
C THR A 217 0.13 9.31 -21.41
N SER A 218 -0.46 8.54 -20.50
CA SER A 218 0.27 7.80 -19.48
C SER A 218 1.37 6.99 -20.16
N THR A 219 2.61 7.27 -19.81
CA THR A 219 3.75 6.45 -20.21
C THR A 219 3.63 5.08 -19.53
N LEU A 220 3.02 4.11 -20.23
CA LEU A 220 3.48 2.72 -20.12
C LEU A 220 4.84 2.59 -20.83
N THR A 221 5.79 3.47 -20.51
CA THR A 221 7.19 3.33 -20.93
C THR A 221 8.05 3.31 -19.71
N LEU A 222 8.25 2.08 -19.27
CA LEU A 222 9.22 1.67 -18.32
C LEU A 222 10.61 1.99 -18.85
N SER A 223 11.14 3.12 -18.37
CA SER A 223 12.41 3.68 -18.82
C SER A 223 13.54 2.70 -18.52
N SER A 224 14.22 2.28 -19.58
CA SER A 224 15.44 1.47 -19.53
C SER A 224 16.65 2.34 -19.82
N ARG A 225 17.03 3.20 -18.89
CA ARG A 225 18.36 3.81 -18.89
C ARG A 225 18.89 3.81 -17.46
N GLU A 226 19.40 2.67 -17.00
CA GLU A 226 20.41 2.72 -15.96
C GLU A 226 21.68 3.27 -16.61
N GLU A 227 22.15 4.43 -16.15
CA GLU A 227 23.45 4.92 -16.56
C GLU A 227 24.53 3.86 -16.31
N PRO A 228 25.53 3.72 -17.21
CA PRO A 228 26.55 2.71 -17.08
C PRO A 228 27.34 2.93 -15.77
N ARG A 229 27.18 1.99 -14.83
CA ARG A 229 27.73 2.07 -13.47
C ARG A 229 29.22 1.75 -13.45
N TYR A 230 29.99 2.45 -12.63
CA TYR A 230 31.41 2.12 -12.38
C TYR A 230 31.55 0.74 -11.73
N LYS A 231 32.44 -0.09 -12.28
CA LYS A 231 32.79 -1.39 -11.70
C LYS A 231 33.99 -1.23 -10.77
N PHE A 232 33.75 -0.70 -9.58
CA PHE A 232 34.79 -0.47 -8.57
C PHE A 232 35.65 -1.72 -8.31
N TYR A 233 35.05 -2.90 -8.26
CA TYR A 233 35.77 -4.18 -8.11
C TYR A 233 36.76 -4.52 -9.25
N LYS A 234 36.73 -3.81 -10.39
CA LYS A 234 37.68 -3.93 -11.51
C LYS A 234 38.58 -2.70 -11.67
N GLY A 235 38.56 -1.77 -10.71
CA GLY A 235 39.40 -0.59 -10.74
C GLY A 235 40.87 -0.92 -10.52
N ASP A 236 41.75 -0.20 -11.18
CA ASP A 236 43.20 -0.27 -10.94
C ASP A 236 43.57 0.59 -9.72
N TYR A 237 43.34 0.03 -8.52
CA TYR A 237 43.52 0.76 -7.27
C TYR A 237 44.98 1.17 -7.01
N CYS A 238 45.95 0.43 -7.53
CA CYS A 238 47.37 0.78 -7.39
C CYS A 238 47.65 2.13 -8.06
N LYS A 239 47.19 2.31 -9.31
CA LYS A 239 47.35 3.59 -10.03
C LYS A 239 46.53 4.73 -9.43
N ILE A 240 45.35 4.44 -8.91
CA ILE A 240 44.54 5.44 -8.18
C ILE A 240 45.32 5.96 -6.96
N ILE A 241 45.94 5.07 -6.20
CA ILE A 241 46.73 5.44 -5.01
C ILE A 241 47.98 6.22 -5.43
N GLU A 242 48.66 5.84 -6.51
CA GLU A 242 49.81 6.57 -7.05
C GLU A 242 49.44 8.00 -7.50
N GLU A 243 48.34 8.18 -8.23
CA GLU A 243 47.90 9.51 -8.66
C GLU A 243 47.40 10.37 -7.49
N LEU A 244 46.73 9.78 -6.49
CA LEU A 244 46.31 10.51 -5.28
C LEU A 244 47.50 10.99 -4.43
N LYS A 245 48.62 10.24 -4.42
CA LYS A 245 49.84 10.63 -3.70
C LYS A 245 50.57 11.81 -4.32
N VAL A 246 50.44 12.01 -5.64
CA VAL A 246 51.11 13.09 -6.38
C VAL A 246 50.37 14.43 -6.24
N ILE A 247 49.09 14.41 -5.85
CA ILE A 247 48.29 15.64 -5.72
C ILE A 247 48.66 16.40 -4.45
N SER A 248 49.17 17.63 -4.64
CA SER A 248 49.36 18.61 -3.56
C SER A 248 48.02 19.26 -3.19
N TRP A 249 47.34 18.70 -2.18
CA TRP A 249 46.05 19.21 -1.71
C TRP A 249 46.13 20.64 -1.17
N HIS A 250 47.29 21.04 -0.63
CA HIS A 250 47.50 22.39 -0.13
C HIS A 250 47.40 23.43 -1.26
N ASP A 251 48.00 23.16 -2.42
CA ASP A 251 47.94 24.06 -3.56
C ASP A 251 46.56 24.06 -4.24
N VAL A 252 45.87 22.91 -4.23
CA VAL A 252 44.51 22.76 -4.78
C VAL A 252 43.50 23.58 -4.00
N PHE A 253 43.64 23.68 -2.68
CA PHE A 253 42.69 24.41 -1.83
C PHE A 253 43.06 25.86 -1.55
N LYS A 254 44.26 26.29 -1.96
CA LYS A 254 44.79 27.64 -1.68
C LYS A 254 43.94 28.79 -2.24
N GLN A 255 43.13 28.51 -3.25
CA GLN A 255 42.27 29.50 -3.92
C GLN A 255 40.80 29.46 -3.46
N CYS A 256 40.45 28.61 -2.50
CA CYS A 256 39.07 28.45 -2.03
C CYS A 256 38.83 29.27 -0.76
N SER A 257 37.75 30.03 -0.73
CA SER A 257 37.34 30.85 0.43
C SER A 257 36.36 30.15 1.37
N ASP A 258 35.65 29.13 0.89
CA ASP A 258 34.57 28.43 1.58
C ASP A 258 34.73 26.90 1.51
N VAL A 259 34.19 26.23 2.54
CA VAL A 259 34.31 24.78 2.72
C VAL A 259 33.59 24.01 1.61
N ASP A 260 32.45 24.50 1.13
CA ASP A 260 31.66 23.84 0.10
C ASP A 260 32.41 23.80 -1.24
N SER A 261 33.10 24.89 -1.64
CA SER A 261 33.96 24.90 -2.83
C SER A 261 35.17 23.97 -2.70
N MET A 262 35.75 23.85 -1.49
CA MET A 262 36.84 22.89 -1.25
C MET A 262 36.35 21.44 -1.43
N VAL A 263 35.16 21.13 -0.90
CA VAL A 263 34.55 19.79 -1.03
C VAL A 263 34.19 19.50 -2.49
N GLN A 264 33.68 20.48 -3.23
CA GLN A 264 33.38 20.32 -4.65
C GLN A 264 34.64 20.02 -5.48
N LEU A 265 35.73 20.78 -5.27
CA LEU A 265 37.00 20.55 -5.95
C LEU A 265 37.63 19.19 -5.58
N LEU A 266 37.50 18.78 -4.33
CA LEU A 266 37.90 17.45 -3.87
C LEU A 266 37.14 16.36 -4.64
N TYR A 267 35.81 16.46 -4.71
CA TYR A 267 34.99 15.52 -5.46
C TYR A 267 35.33 15.53 -6.95
N ASP A 268 35.59 16.69 -7.55
CA ASP A 268 35.96 16.78 -8.97
C ASP A 268 37.28 16.05 -9.26
N LYS A 269 38.30 16.26 -8.42
CA LYS A 269 39.59 15.57 -8.56
C LYS A 269 39.44 14.06 -8.38
N ILE A 270 38.74 13.62 -7.34
CA ILE A 270 38.51 12.19 -7.08
C ILE A 270 37.67 11.56 -8.20
N ASN A 271 36.59 12.20 -8.65
CA ASN A 271 35.73 11.70 -9.70
C ASN A 271 36.42 11.63 -11.07
N ASN A 272 37.42 12.49 -11.31
CA ASN A 272 38.26 12.42 -12.51
C ASN A 272 39.21 11.21 -12.48
N ILE A 273 39.82 10.92 -11.33
CA ILE A 273 40.66 9.73 -11.13
C ILE A 273 39.80 8.46 -11.26
N ILE A 274 38.61 8.43 -10.65
CA ILE A 274 37.64 7.34 -10.77
C ILE A 274 37.24 7.12 -12.24
N ARG A 275 36.95 8.20 -12.98
CA ARG A 275 36.62 8.14 -14.42
C ARG A 275 37.73 7.51 -15.25
N LYS A 276 39.00 7.78 -14.90
CA LYS A 276 40.18 7.33 -15.64
C LYS A 276 40.54 5.87 -15.37
N HIS A 277 40.43 5.42 -14.12
CA HIS A 277 40.95 4.11 -13.69
C HIS A 277 39.88 3.06 -13.38
N ILE A 278 38.59 3.42 -13.38
CA ILE A 278 37.50 2.47 -13.11
C ILE A 278 36.61 2.29 -14.36
N PRO A 279 36.57 1.08 -14.95
CA PRO A 279 35.76 0.84 -16.13
C PRO A 279 34.26 0.87 -15.81
N LYS A 280 33.46 1.42 -16.72
CA LYS A 280 31.99 1.40 -16.63
C LYS A 280 31.40 0.08 -17.14
N SER A 281 30.21 -0.29 -16.64
CA SER A 281 29.47 -1.44 -17.15
C SER A 281 29.03 -1.21 -18.60
N LYS A 282 29.17 -2.23 -19.47
CA LYS A 282 28.54 -2.22 -20.79
C LYS A 282 27.02 -2.17 -20.63
N ASN A 283 26.34 -1.40 -21.48
CA ASN A 283 24.88 -1.44 -21.57
C ASN A 283 24.46 -2.85 -21.97
N SER A 284 23.81 -3.56 -21.05
CA SER A 284 23.23 -4.88 -21.31
C SER A 284 21.74 -4.70 -21.54
N THR A 285 21.23 -5.23 -22.65
CA THR A 285 19.79 -5.37 -22.86
C THR A 285 19.26 -6.29 -21.76
N ARG A 286 18.38 -5.76 -20.90
CA ARG A 286 17.80 -6.56 -19.82
C ARG A 286 16.97 -7.69 -20.46
N LYS A 287 17.19 -8.92 -20.02
CA LYS A 287 16.36 -10.08 -20.38
C LYS A 287 14.91 -9.94 -19.92
N TYR A 288 14.67 -9.16 -18.86
CA TYR A 288 13.36 -8.91 -18.27
C TYR A 288 13.06 -7.40 -18.24
N PRO A 289 11.81 -6.97 -18.42
CA PRO A 289 11.42 -5.57 -18.33
C PRO A 289 11.81 -4.92 -16.99
N CYS A 290 12.04 -3.60 -16.96
CA CYS A 290 12.65 -2.95 -15.79
C CYS A 290 11.79 -2.86 -14.52
N TRP A 291 10.48 -3.07 -14.65
CA TRP A 291 9.50 -3.17 -13.55
C TRP A 291 9.41 -4.55 -12.92
N TYR A 292 10.10 -5.55 -13.48
CA TYR A 292 10.12 -6.84 -12.82
C TYR A 292 10.98 -6.72 -11.55
N SER A 293 10.32 -6.74 -10.39
CA SER A 293 11.01 -6.85 -9.11
C SER A 293 11.85 -8.13 -9.07
N ARG A 294 12.90 -8.17 -8.24
CA ARG A 294 13.71 -9.41 -8.11
C ARG A 294 12.83 -10.59 -7.72
N ASP A 295 11.82 -10.35 -6.89
CA ASP A 295 10.84 -11.36 -6.48
C ASP A 295 9.97 -11.79 -7.66
N LEU A 296 9.49 -10.86 -8.50
CA LEU A 296 8.72 -11.20 -9.70
C LEU A 296 9.56 -11.95 -10.73
N ILE A 297 10.84 -11.57 -10.93
CA ILE A 297 11.77 -12.33 -11.77
C ILE A 297 12.00 -13.72 -11.18
N SER A 298 12.14 -13.83 -9.85
CA SER A 298 12.27 -15.11 -9.15
C SER A 298 11.04 -15.97 -9.37
N LEU A 299 9.85 -15.44 -9.09
CA LEU A 299 8.55 -16.09 -9.29
C LEU A 299 8.29 -16.45 -10.75
N LEU A 300 8.75 -15.66 -11.72
CA LEU A 300 8.63 -15.98 -13.13
C LEU A 300 9.64 -17.03 -13.57
N ARG A 301 10.86 -17.03 -13.03
CA ARG A 301 11.81 -18.12 -13.23
C ARG A 301 11.30 -19.39 -12.59
N GLU A 302 10.67 -19.29 -11.43
CA GLU A 302 10.07 -20.38 -10.69
C GLU A 302 8.83 -20.91 -11.42
N LYS A 303 7.93 -20.05 -11.89
CA LYS A 303 6.82 -20.39 -12.80
C LYS A 303 7.34 -21.04 -14.07
N ASN A 304 8.34 -20.47 -14.74
CA ASN A 304 8.88 -21.06 -15.98
C ASN A 304 9.64 -22.36 -15.71
N LYS A 305 10.30 -22.49 -14.55
CA LYS A 305 10.86 -23.74 -14.04
C LYS A 305 9.73 -24.74 -13.88
N TYR A 306 8.70 -24.44 -13.09
CA TYR A 306 7.50 -25.26 -12.94
C TYR A 306 6.73 -25.48 -14.22
N GLN A 307 6.78 -24.60 -15.22
CA GLN A 307 6.09 -24.76 -16.51
C GLN A 307 6.90 -25.67 -17.45
N ARG A 308 8.24 -25.61 -17.37
CA ARG A 308 9.14 -26.59 -18.02
C ARG A 308 9.06 -27.92 -17.30
N THR A 309 9.05 -27.92 -15.97
CA THR A 309 8.73 -29.08 -15.15
C THR A 309 7.32 -29.54 -15.45
N CYS A 310 6.32 -28.69 -15.73
CA CYS A 310 4.95 -29.11 -16.07
C CYS A 310 4.82 -29.63 -17.50
N LYS A 311 5.67 -29.18 -18.43
CA LYS A 311 5.80 -29.76 -19.78
C LYS A 311 6.55 -31.09 -19.74
N LEU A 312 7.59 -31.19 -18.91
CA LEU A 312 8.22 -32.45 -18.51
C LEU A 312 7.25 -33.33 -17.72
N ILE A 313 6.35 -32.75 -16.92
CA ILE A 313 5.22 -33.38 -16.24
C ILE A 313 4.06 -33.56 -17.21
N HIS A 314 4.03 -33.12 -18.46
CA HIS A 314 2.99 -33.64 -19.35
C HIS A 314 3.39 -35.04 -19.84
N SER A 315 4.69 -35.30 -20.00
CA SER A 315 5.22 -36.67 -20.10
C SER A 315 5.36 -37.36 -18.74
N ASP A 316 5.69 -36.63 -17.65
CA ASP A 316 5.67 -37.11 -16.26
C ASP A 316 4.28 -37.11 -15.64
N TYR A 317 3.19 -36.74 -16.33
CA TYR A 317 1.80 -36.84 -15.84
C TYR A 317 1.28 -38.19 -16.24
N LYS A 318 1.66 -38.67 -17.44
CA LYS A 318 1.61 -40.11 -17.75
C LYS A 318 2.49 -40.92 -16.80
N LYS A 319 3.66 -40.40 -16.42
CA LYS A 319 4.57 -41.04 -15.45
C LYS A 319 4.14 -40.88 -13.98
N TYR A 320 3.36 -39.84 -13.66
CA TYR A 320 2.76 -39.55 -12.34
C TYR A 320 1.51 -40.40 -12.17
N ILE A 321 0.71 -40.58 -13.22
CA ILE A 321 -0.36 -41.59 -13.27
C ILE A 321 0.23 -42.99 -13.12
N SER A 322 1.37 -43.30 -13.76
CA SER A 322 2.10 -44.55 -13.47
C SER A 322 2.85 -44.56 -12.12
N SER A 323 2.92 -43.44 -11.40
CA SER A 323 3.39 -43.36 -10.00
C SER A 323 2.24 -43.39 -8.99
N ILE A 324 1.00 -43.14 -9.44
CA ILE A 324 -0.21 -43.44 -8.66
C ILE A 324 -0.37 -44.96 -8.55
N GLU A 325 0.15 -45.73 -9.53
CA GLU A 325 0.37 -47.18 -9.40
C GLU A 325 1.42 -47.55 -8.33
N SER A 326 2.14 -46.58 -7.73
CA SER A 326 3.07 -46.80 -6.60
C SER A 326 2.66 -46.07 -5.30
N LEU A 327 1.37 -45.76 -5.14
CA LEU A 327 0.84 -45.32 -3.84
C LEU A 327 1.10 -46.39 -2.78
N ASN A 328 1.76 -45.99 -1.70
CA ASN A 328 1.95 -46.83 -0.52
C ASN A 328 0.60 -46.95 0.21
N ALA A 329 -0.09 -48.07 0.00
CA ALA A 329 -1.39 -48.33 0.57
C ALA A 329 -1.41 -48.25 2.12
N ASP A 330 -0.32 -48.63 2.79
CA ASP A 330 -0.22 -48.58 4.26
C ASP A 330 -0.22 -47.15 4.80
N LYS A 331 0.21 -46.17 4.00
CA LYS A 331 0.18 -44.74 4.37
C LYS A 331 -1.11 -44.06 3.92
N CYS A 332 -1.91 -44.70 3.08
CA CYS A 332 -3.19 -44.19 2.63
C CYS A 332 -4.27 -44.54 3.66
N ASN A 333 -5.08 -43.55 4.00
CA ASN A 333 -6.30 -43.74 4.78
C ASN A 333 -7.45 -43.09 4.02
N PHE A 334 -8.65 -43.63 4.18
CA PHE A 334 -9.86 -42.98 3.69
C PHE A 334 -10.79 -42.67 4.87
N VAL A 335 -11.58 -41.61 4.72
CA VAL A 335 -12.63 -41.23 5.66
C VAL A 335 -13.94 -41.14 4.91
N HIS A 336 -15.00 -41.69 5.49
CA HIS A 336 -16.30 -41.70 4.87
C HIS A 336 -17.20 -40.59 5.42
N PHE A 337 -17.64 -39.67 4.56
CA PHE A 337 -18.57 -38.61 4.92
C PHE A 337 -19.98 -38.94 4.45
N SER A 338 -20.92 -39.15 5.38
CA SER A 338 -22.32 -39.39 5.03
C SER A 338 -23.29 -38.92 6.09
N ARG A 339 -24.47 -38.49 5.61
CA ARG A 339 -25.63 -38.14 6.44
C ARG A 339 -26.59 -39.33 6.65
N LYS A 340 -26.37 -40.46 5.96
CA LYS A 340 -27.22 -41.66 6.09
C LYS A 340 -26.96 -42.33 7.45
N LYS A 341 -28.02 -42.79 8.12
CA LYS A 341 -27.90 -43.55 9.38
C LYS A 341 -27.17 -44.89 9.18
N SER A 342 -27.34 -45.52 8.03
CA SER A 342 -26.68 -46.77 7.63
C SER A 342 -26.00 -46.57 6.25
N PRO A 343 -24.81 -45.98 6.21
CA PRO A 343 -24.06 -45.83 4.96
C PRO A 343 -23.61 -47.20 4.44
N TYR A 344 -23.58 -47.36 3.11
CA TYR A 344 -23.01 -48.54 2.49
C TYR A 344 -21.48 -48.40 2.53
N PHE A 345 -20.81 -49.29 3.25
CA PHE A 345 -19.36 -49.31 3.34
C PHE A 345 -18.79 -50.03 2.12
N LYS A 346 -18.01 -49.30 1.30
CA LYS A 346 -17.25 -49.90 0.21
C LYS A 346 -15.79 -49.96 0.65
N SER A 347 -15.21 -51.15 0.66
CA SER A 347 -13.78 -51.32 0.86
C SER A 347 -13.02 -50.74 -0.33
N TYR A 348 -12.16 -49.75 -0.08
CA TYR A 348 -11.27 -49.21 -1.10
C TYR A 348 -9.98 -50.02 -1.13
N VAL A 349 -9.54 -50.36 -2.34
CA VAL A 349 -8.34 -51.16 -2.58
C VAL A 349 -7.44 -50.38 -3.53
N ILE A 350 -6.16 -50.23 -3.17
CA ILE A 350 -5.10 -49.70 -4.03
C ILE A 350 -4.05 -50.80 -4.15
N ASN A 351 -3.67 -51.19 -5.37
CA ASN A 351 -2.66 -52.22 -5.62
C ASN A 351 -2.93 -53.55 -4.88
N ASN A 352 -4.18 -54.01 -4.82
CA ASN A 352 -4.63 -55.17 -4.05
C ASN A 352 -4.46 -55.07 -2.51
N HIS A 353 -4.08 -53.91 -1.98
CA HIS A 353 -4.07 -53.64 -0.54
C HIS A 353 -5.32 -52.86 -0.14
N ALA A 354 -6.01 -53.34 0.89
CA ALA A 354 -7.13 -52.62 1.47
C ALA A 354 -6.63 -51.33 2.15
N ILE A 355 -7.27 -50.21 1.84
CA ILE A 355 -6.99 -48.93 2.50
C ILE A 355 -7.69 -48.93 3.86
N ASN A 356 -7.01 -48.44 4.90
CA ASN A 356 -7.59 -48.32 6.23
C ASN A 356 -8.63 -47.20 6.28
N GLU A 357 -9.81 -47.51 6.84
CA GLU A 357 -10.81 -46.50 7.19
C GLU A 357 -10.42 -45.83 8.50
N VAL A 358 -10.49 -44.50 8.54
CA VAL A 358 -10.24 -43.70 9.75
C VAL A 358 -11.40 -42.76 10.03
N ASP A 359 -11.70 -42.57 11.31
CA ASP A 359 -12.73 -41.62 11.75
C ASP A 359 -12.29 -40.16 11.61
N VAL A 360 -10.98 -39.89 11.62
CA VAL A 360 -10.41 -38.54 11.55
C VAL A 360 -9.23 -38.53 10.60
N ILE A 361 -9.27 -37.64 9.61
CA ILE A 361 -8.15 -37.39 8.70
C ILE A 361 -7.57 -36.00 8.94
N LYS A 362 -6.25 -35.85 8.81
CA LYS A 362 -5.60 -34.55 8.89
C LYS A 362 -5.27 -34.08 7.47
N ASP A 363 -5.84 -32.95 7.07
CA ASP A 363 -5.57 -32.32 5.79
C ASP A 363 -5.16 -30.85 5.98
N LEU A 364 -4.03 -30.46 5.37
CA LEU A 364 -3.41 -29.13 5.50
C LEU A 364 -3.36 -28.56 6.94
N GLY A 365 -3.30 -29.43 7.96
CA GLY A 365 -3.27 -29.03 9.37
C GLY A 365 -4.63 -28.96 10.08
N VAL A 366 -5.73 -29.24 9.39
CA VAL A 366 -7.09 -29.36 9.94
C VAL A 366 -7.44 -30.83 10.12
N HIS A 367 -7.96 -31.20 11.30
CA HIS A 367 -8.45 -32.55 11.55
C HIS A 367 -9.94 -32.63 11.26
N ILE A 368 -10.31 -33.40 10.24
CA ILE A 368 -11.67 -33.53 9.74
C ILE A 368 -12.20 -34.87 10.22
N ASP A 369 -13.19 -34.87 11.12
CA ASP A 369 -13.89 -36.09 11.53
C ASP A 369 -14.98 -36.48 10.54
N ASN A 370 -15.32 -37.76 10.48
CA ASN A 370 -16.35 -38.34 9.61
C ASN A 370 -17.75 -37.71 9.74
N LYS A 371 -18.01 -36.97 10.83
CA LYS A 371 -19.26 -36.23 11.08
C LYS A 371 -19.14 -34.73 10.83
N LEU A 372 -17.99 -34.24 10.38
CA LEU A 372 -17.68 -32.83 10.11
C LEU A 372 -17.97 -31.92 11.32
N ARG A 373 -17.74 -32.40 12.55
CA ARG A 373 -18.02 -31.65 13.79
C ARG A 373 -16.82 -30.84 14.28
N PHE A 374 -15.62 -31.18 13.84
CA PHE A 374 -14.32 -30.60 14.18
C PHE A 374 -13.98 -30.62 15.68
N HIS A 375 -14.61 -31.49 16.48
CA HIS A 375 -14.36 -31.58 17.93
C HIS A 375 -12.89 -31.91 18.23
N THR A 376 -12.37 -32.95 17.57
CA THR A 376 -10.98 -33.40 17.70
C THR A 376 -10.02 -32.28 17.29
N HIS A 377 -10.33 -31.54 16.22
CA HIS A 377 -9.53 -30.42 15.77
C HIS A 377 -9.47 -29.31 16.81
N VAL A 378 -10.61 -28.87 17.33
CA VAL A 378 -10.67 -27.81 18.36
C VAL A 378 -9.89 -28.21 19.61
N ASP A 379 -9.97 -29.47 20.04
CA ASP A 379 -9.27 -29.96 21.22
C ASP A 379 -7.75 -29.99 21.03
N LEU A 380 -7.30 -30.51 19.90
CA LEU A 380 -5.88 -30.51 19.55
C LEU A 380 -5.35 -29.09 19.38
N LEU A 381 -6.14 -28.21 18.76
CA LEU A 381 -5.81 -26.80 18.55
C LEU A 381 -5.69 -26.06 19.89
N ALA A 382 -6.66 -26.20 20.80
CA ALA A 382 -6.60 -25.60 22.13
C ALA A 382 -5.39 -26.11 22.94
N LYS A 383 -5.12 -27.42 22.92
CA LYS A 383 -3.94 -28.02 23.58
C LYS A 383 -2.63 -27.44 23.05
N ARG A 384 -2.48 -27.34 21.72
CA ARG A 384 -1.31 -26.74 21.08
C ARG A 384 -1.16 -25.27 21.46
N SER A 385 -2.25 -24.52 21.44
CA SER A 385 -2.25 -23.09 21.77
C SER A 385 -1.92 -22.81 23.23
N TYR A 386 -2.34 -23.67 24.17
CA TYR A 386 -1.89 -23.58 25.57
C TYR A 386 -0.40 -23.84 25.74
N LYS A 387 0.17 -24.81 25.00
CA LYS A 387 1.62 -25.06 25.02
C LYS A 387 2.40 -23.84 24.53
N LEU A 388 1.96 -23.24 23.41
CA LEU A 388 2.55 -22.02 22.85
C LEU A 388 2.35 -20.83 23.78
N LEU A 389 1.17 -20.67 24.38
CA LEU A 389 0.93 -19.63 25.38
C LEU A 389 1.90 -19.79 26.56
N GLY A 390 2.08 -21.00 27.08
CA GLY A 390 3.07 -21.27 28.14
C GLY A 390 4.48 -20.90 27.73
N PHE A 391 4.88 -21.18 26.48
CA PHE A 391 6.16 -20.73 25.93
C PHE A 391 6.27 -19.20 25.89
N VAL A 392 5.25 -18.50 25.39
CA VAL A 392 5.22 -17.02 25.36
C VAL A 392 5.33 -16.44 26.77
N LEU A 393 4.54 -16.94 27.72
CA LEU A 393 4.55 -16.43 29.09
C LEU A 393 5.87 -16.68 29.84
N ARG A 394 6.64 -17.71 29.47
CA ARG A 394 7.96 -17.97 30.05
C ARG A 394 9.06 -17.10 29.43
N ASN A 395 9.07 -16.96 28.10
CA ASN A 395 10.15 -16.26 27.40
C ASN A 395 9.96 -14.74 27.35
N CYS A 396 8.73 -14.25 27.46
CA CYS A 396 8.44 -12.83 27.46
C CYS A 396 8.28 -12.24 28.88
N ARG A 397 8.84 -12.89 29.92
CA ARG A 397 8.72 -12.40 31.31
C ARG A 397 9.25 -10.97 31.47
N GLU A 398 10.44 -10.72 30.94
CA GLU A 398 11.16 -9.45 31.01
C GLU A 398 10.55 -8.34 30.14
N PHE A 399 9.60 -8.66 29.27
CA PHE A 399 9.00 -7.65 28.40
C PHE A 399 8.13 -6.71 29.23
N ARG A 400 8.55 -5.44 29.39
CA ARG A 400 7.82 -4.44 30.18
C ARG A 400 6.60 -3.87 29.45
N SER A 401 6.64 -3.87 28.11
CA SER A 401 5.54 -3.36 27.29
C SER A 401 4.45 -4.41 27.07
N ALA A 402 3.21 -4.05 27.39
CA ALA A 402 2.02 -4.86 27.10
C ALA A 402 1.87 -5.10 25.59
N SER A 403 2.17 -4.07 24.77
CA SER A 403 2.08 -4.14 23.31
C SER A 403 3.04 -5.19 22.73
N SER A 404 4.26 -5.30 23.26
CA SER A 404 5.23 -6.31 22.80
C SER A 404 4.74 -7.73 23.11
N LYS A 405 4.17 -7.96 24.30
CA LYS A 405 3.59 -9.26 24.67
C LYS A 405 2.38 -9.61 23.80
N ILE A 406 1.52 -8.62 23.51
CA ILE A 406 0.38 -8.78 22.61
C ILE A 406 0.85 -9.15 21.20
N ALA A 407 1.89 -8.48 20.69
CA ALA A 407 2.46 -8.81 19.38
C ALA A 407 2.94 -10.27 19.31
N VAL A 408 3.71 -10.74 20.30
CA VAL A 408 4.17 -12.14 20.34
C VAL A 408 3.02 -13.14 20.49
N PHE A 409 2.02 -12.84 21.32
CA PHE A 409 0.82 -13.67 21.42
C PHE A 409 0.08 -13.76 20.07
N ASN A 410 -0.06 -12.62 19.38
CA ASN A 410 -0.76 -12.54 18.10
C ASN A 410 -0.06 -13.34 17.00
N THR A 411 1.27 -13.28 16.95
CA THR A 411 2.07 -13.94 15.92
C THR A 411 2.20 -15.45 16.14
N LEU A 412 2.34 -15.91 17.39
CA LEU A 412 2.61 -17.32 17.69
C LEU A 412 1.37 -18.12 18.07
N VAL A 413 0.47 -17.54 18.88
CA VAL A 413 -0.67 -18.27 19.46
C VAL A 413 -1.94 -17.99 18.65
N ARG A 414 -2.27 -16.71 18.45
CA ARG A 414 -3.53 -16.29 17.82
C ARG A 414 -3.59 -16.69 16.34
N SER A 415 -2.50 -16.51 15.60
CA SER A 415 -2.39 -16.92 14.19
C SER A 415 -2.76 -18.40 13.99
N GLY A 416 -2.28 -19.28 14.88
CA GLY A 416 -2.61 -20.70 14.87
C GLY A 416 -4.08 -20.98 15.20
N LEU A 417 -4.65 -20.26 16.18
CA LEU A 417 -6.06 -20.34 16.56
C LEU A 417 -7.02 -19.87 15.45
N GLU A 418 -6.53 -19.12 14.47
CA GLU A 418 -7.36 -18.53 13.40
C GLU A 418 -7.16 -19.22 12.04
N TYR A 419 -6.09 -20.00 11.91
CA TYR A 419 -5.72 -20.70 10.69
C TYR A 419 -6.86 -21.59 10.18
N CYS A 420 -7.25 -21.40 8.92
CA CYS A 420 -8.33 -22.13 8.24
C CYS A 420 -9.68 -22.11 8.97
N SER A 421 -9.94 -21.11 9.83
CA SER A 421 -11.17 -21.05 10.64
C SER A 421 -12.46 -21.10 9.82
N VAL A 422 -12.46 -20.59 8.58
CA VAL A 422 -13.58 -20.69 7.63
C VAL A 422 -14.07 -22.13 7.40
N VAL A 423 -13.18 -23.13 7.56
CA VAL A 423 -13.52 -24.54 7.38
C VAL A 423 -14.14 -25.15 8.64
N TRP A 424 -13.63 -24.79 9.83
CA TRP A 424 -13.87 -25.53 11.06
C TRP A 424 -14.54 -24.73 12.18
N ASN A 425 -14.88 -23.44 11.97
CA ASN A 425 -15.39 -22.54 13.00
C ASN A 425 -16.48 -23.21 13.85
N PRO A 426 -16.26 -23.45 15.16
CA PRO A 426 -17.13 -24.34 15.93
C PRO A 426 -18.48 -23.69 16.23
N HIS A 427 -19.56 -24.45 16.01
CA HIS A 427 -20.91 -24.03 16.34
C HIS A 427 -21.25 -24.20 17.83
N TYR A 428 -20.71 -25.24 18.48
CA TYR A 428 -21.03 -25.54 19.88
C TYR A 428 -20.31 -24.60 20.86
N GLU A 429 -21.08 -24.08 21.81
CA GLU A 429 -20.61 -23.09 22.80
C GLU A 429 -19.45 -23.60 23.66
N VAL A 430 -19.42 -24.90 23.99
CA VAL A 430 -18.33 -25.51 24.75
C VAL A 430 -16.98 -25.36 24.04
N HIS A 431 -16.97 -25.50 22.72
CA HIS A 431 -15.78 -25.42 21.87
C HIS A 431 -15.34 -23.98 21.66
N LYS A 432 -16.30 -23.07 21.45
CA LYS A 432 -16.05 -21.62 21.43
C LYS A 432 -15.40 -21.16 22.73
N LYS A 433 -15.98 -21.52 23.89
CA LYS A 433 -15.43 -21.21 25.22
C LYS A 433 -14.04 -21.80 25.43
N ARG A 434 -13.78 -23.01 24.93
CA ARG A 434 -12.48 -23.68 25.04
C ARG A 434 -11.38 -22.94 24.29
N LEU A 435 -11.65 -22.47 23.07
CA LEU A 435 -10.70 -21.62 22.31
C LEU A 435 -10.54 -20.25 22.99
N GLU A 436 -11.64 -19.62 23.39
CA GLU A 436 -11.64 -18.31 24.05
C GLU A 436 -10.86 -18.31 25.36
N ALA A 437 -10.84 -19.44 26.08
CA ALA A 437 -10.11 -19.61 27.32
C ALA A 437 -8.61 -19.36 27.17
N VAL A 438 -8.02 -19.66 26.00
CA VAL A 438 -6.60 -19.38 25.73
C VAL A 438 -6.33 -17.87 25.77
N GLN A 439 -7.14 -17.07 25.08
CA GLN A 439 -7.01 -15.61 25.08
C GLN A 439 -7.37 -15.02 26.45
N LYS A 440 -8.39 -15.55 27.12
CA LYS A 440 -8.75 -15.15 28.50
C LYS A 440 -7.59 -15.34 29.47
N ARG A 441 -6.86 -16.46 29.35
CA ARG A 441 -5.69 -16.76 30.18
C ARG A 441 -4.53 -15.80 29.90
N PHE A 442 -4.26 -15.52 28.63
CA PHE A 442 -3.25 -14.52 28.23
C PHE A 442 -3.56 -13.13 28.79
N LEU A 443 -4.79 -12.63 28.56
CA LEU A 443 -5.20 -11.31 29.04
C LEU A 443 -5.24 -11.21 30.56
N TRP A 444 -5.55 -12.30 31.26
CA TRP A 444 -5.46 -12.35 32.72
C TRP A 444 -4.02 -12.13 33.19
N HIS A 445 -3.04 -12.81 32.58
CA HIS A 445 -1.63 -12.63 32.91
C HIS A 445 -1.14 -11.21 32.61
N LEU A 446 -1.57 -10.64 31.49
CA LEU A 446 -1.24 -9.28 31.09
C LEU A 446 -1.81 -8.25 32.09
N SER A 447 -3.06 -8.43 32.53
CA SER A 447 -3.69 -7.57 33.55
C SER A 447 -2.94 -7.59 34.88
N TYR A 448 -2.45 -8.76 35.29
CA TYR A 448 -1.65 -8.88 36.51
C TYR A 448 -0.37 -8.03 36.45
N GLN A 449 0.35 -8.10 35.33
CA GLN A 449 1.61 -7.38 35.16
C GLN A 449 1.43 -5.85 35.02
N CYS A 450 0.28 -5.39 34.54
CA CYS A 450 -0.03 -3.96 34.46
C CYS A 450 -0.66 -3.38 35.73
N ASN A 451 -0.63 -4.09 36.86
CA ASN A 451 -1.24 -3.68 38.14
C ASN A 451 -2.74 -3.30 38.04
N LEU A 452 -3.46 -3.86 37.07
CA LEU A 452 -4.91 -3.65 36.91
C LEU A 452 -5.75 -4.45 37.92
N VAL A 453 -5.12 -4.99 38.96
CA VAL A 453 -5.65 -6.05 39.83
C VAL A 453 -6.50 -5.51 40.99
N LYS A 454 -6.55 -4.18 41.22
CA LYS A 454 -7.33 -3.61 42.34
C LYS A 454 -8.84 -3.89 42.24
N ARG A 455 -9.39 -4.12 41.04
CA ARG A 455 -10.73 -4.68 40.79
C ARG A 455 -10.66 -5.54 39.53
N LEU A 456 -10.85 -6.87 39.64
CA LEU A 456 -10.78 -7.82 38.53
C LEU A 456 -11.68 -7.36 37.35
N PRO A 457 -11.11 -6.81 36.26
CA PRO A 457 -11.92 -6.32 35.16
C PRO A 457 -12.53 -7.49 34.39
N THR A 458 -13.79 -7.31 33.95
CA THR A 458 -14.49 -8.30 33.13
C THR A 458 -13.69 -8.64 31.87
N TYR A 459 -13.99 -9.77 31.22
CA TYR A 459 -13.30 -10.13 29.97
C TYR A 459 -13.40 -9.03 28.91
N ASN A 460 -14.59 -8.44 28.74
CA ASN A 460 -14.83 -7.35 27.79
C ASN A 460 -14.06 -6.07 28.18
N SER A 461 -13.94 -5.78 29.48
CA SER A 461 -13.11 -4.66 29.96
C SER A 461 -11.63 -4.87 29.63
N ARG A 462 -11.11 -6.09 29.78
CA ARG A 462 -9.72 -6.43 29.40
C ARG A 462 -9.49 -6.30 27.90
N LEU A 463 -10.42 -6.78 27.09
CA LEU A 463 -10.39 -6.61 25.63
C LEU A 463 -10.30 -5.13 25.24
N LYS A 464 -11.17 -4.28 25.80
CA LYS A 464 -11.15 -2.83 25.55
C LYS A 464 -9.84 -2.18 26.00
N TYR A 465 -9.38 -2.48 27.20
CA TYR A 465 -8.15 -1.89 27.76
C TYR A 465 -6.93 -2.21 26.89
N PHE A 466 -6.78 -3.46 26.46
CA PHE A 466 -5.65 -3.90 25.65
C PHE A 466 -5.87 -3.76 24.14
N LYS A 467 -6.97 -3.11 23.72
CA LYS A 467 -7.36 -2.94 22.30
C LYS A 467 -7.35 -4.27 21.52
N MET A 468 -7.83 -5.35 22.15
CA MET A 468 -7.95 -6.68 21.55
C MET A 468 -9.41 -7.03 21.24
N THR A 469 -9.64 -7.84 20.22
CA THR A 469 -10.96 -8.40 19.87
C THR A 469 -11.08 -9.85 20.32
N SER A 470 -12.30 -10.33 20.56
CA SER A 470 -12.54 -11.73 20.94
C SER A 470 -12.13 -12.68 19.80
N LEU A 471 -11.73 -13.92 20.12
CA LEU A 471 -11.36 -14.87 19.06
C LEU A 471 -12.58 -15.26 18.24
N GLU A 472 -13.77 -15.34 18.85
CA GLU A 472 -15.02 -15.57 18.13
C GLU A 472 -15.32 -14.48 17.11
N SER A 473 -15.27 -13.20 17.50
CA SER A 473 -15.49 -12.08 16.58
C SER A 473 -14.51 -12.11 15.41
N ARG A 474 -13.26 -12.53 15.65
CA ARG A 474 -12.25 -12.64 14.61
C ARG A 474 -12.53 -13.76 13.62
N ARG A 475 -12.97 -14.94 14.09
CA ARG A 475 -13.38 -16.04 13.19
C ARG A 475 -14.61 -15.64 12.37
N ASN A 476 -15.62 -15.02 12.99
CA ASN A 476 -16.79 -14.52 12.27
C ASN A 476 -16.39 -13.50 11.19
N MET A 477 -15.45 -12.60 11.49
CA MET A 477 -14.91 -11.67 10.50
C MET A 477 -14.22 -12.40 9.34
N MET A 478 -13.48 -13.48 9.59
CA MET A 478 -12.86 -14.29 8.53
C MET A 478 -13.92 -14.97 7.65
N ASP A 479 -15.00 -15.47 8.24
CA ASP A 479 -16.12 -16.06 7.51
C ASP A 479 -16.81 -15.02 6.61
N TYR A 480 -17.08 -13.82 7.14
CA TYR A 480 -17.65 -12.72 6.36
C TYR A 480 -16.72 -12.24 5.24
N LEU A 481 -15.42 -12.12 5.51
CA LEU A 481 -14.44 -11.74 4.49
C LEU A 481 -14.32 -12.80 3.40
N PHE A 482 -14.40 -14.08 3.74
CA PHE A 482 -14.40 -15.16 2.76
C PHE A 482 -15.64 -15.07 1.86
N LEU A 483 -16.83 -14.93 2.46
CA LEU A 483 -18.09 -14.78 1.71
C LEU A 483 -18.06 -13.54 0.81
N PHE A 484 -17.61 -12.40 1.34
CA PHE A 484 -17.49 -11.15 0.59
C PHE A 484 -16.55 -11.32 -0.62
N LYS A 485 -15.38 -11.95 -0.42
CA LYS A 485 -14.42 -12.20 -1.51
C LYS A 485 -14.99 -13.14 -2.58
N LEU A 486 -15.72 -14.17 -2.17
CA LEU A 486 -16.36 -15.12 -3.07
C LEU A 486 -17.44 -14.44 -3.92
N VAL A 487 -18.32 -13.65 -3.31
CA VAL A 487 -19.42 -12.94 -4.02
C VAL A 487 -18.90 -11.86 -4.97
N ASN A 488 -17.79 -11.20 -4.62
CA ASN A 488 -17.19 -10.15 -5.45
C ASN A 488 -16.13 -10.67 -6.45
N ASN A 489 -16.10 -11.97 -6.74
CA ASN A 489 -15.15 -12.61 -7.68
C ASN A 489 -13.66 -12.32 -7.36
N SER A 490 -13.35 -12.02 -6.10
CA SER A 490 -11.97 -11.89 -5.61
C SER A 490 -11.40 -13.26 -5.19
N LEU A 491 -12.23 -14.30 -5.15
CA LEU A 491 -11.87 -15.69 -4.94
C LEU A 491 -12.57 -16.53 -6.01
N ASP A 492 -11.80 -17.24 -6.83
CA ASP A 492 -12.32 -18.05 -7.93
C ASP A 492 -12.73 -19.44 -7.42
N CYS A 493 -14.01 -19.60 -7.10
CA CYS A 493 -14.60 -20.88 -6.73
C CYS A 493 -16.07 -20.95 -7.20
N PRO A 494 -16.31 -21.25 -8.49
CA PRO A 494 -17.65 -21.21 -9.08
C PRO A 494 -18.62 -22.20 -8.42
N ASP A 495 -18.13 -23.32 -7.90
CA ASP A 495 -18.99 -24.34 -7.29
C ASP A 495 -19.53 -23.94 -5.91
N LEU A 496 -18.75 -23.21 -5.10
CA LEU A 496 -19.25 -22.61 -3.87
C LEU A 496 -20.17 -21.43 -4.17
N LEU A 497 -19.82 -20.60 -5.17
CA LEU A 497 -20.64 -19.44 -5.56
C LEU A 497 -22.04 -19.86 -6.02
N LYS A 498 -22.16 -20.95 -6.79
CA LYS A 498 -23.45 -21.53 -7.22
C LYS A 498 -24.34 -21.95 -6.06
N GLN A 499 -23.77 -22.31 -4.90
CA GLN A 499 -24.54 -22.74 -3.74
C GLN A 499 -25.09 -21.56 -2.92
N ILE A 500 -24.61 -20.33 -3.17
CA ILE A 500 -25.05 -19.14 -2.46
C ILE A 500 -26.20 -18.47 -3.23
N ASN A 501 -27.43 -18.73 -2.79
CA ASN A 501 -28.61 -18.02 -3.28
C ASN A 501 -28.67 -16.61 -2.67
N LEU A 502 -28.06 -15.63 -3.34
CA LEU A 502 -28.34 -14.22 -3.08
C LEU A 502 -29.54 -13.81 -3.94
N ASN A 503 -30.69 -13.58 -3.33
CA ASN A 503 -31.85 -12.97 -3.99
C ASN A 503 -31.52 -11.51 -4.31
N GLY A 504 -30.78 -11.29 -5.41
CA GLY A 504 -30.33 -9.98 -5.85
C GLY A 504 -29.41 -10.15 -7.04
N LYS A 505 -29.77 -9.56 -8.18
CA LYS A 505 -29.13 -9.67 -9.51
C LYS A 505 -27.63 -9.95 -9.42
N GLN A 506 -27.24 -11.21 -9.63
CA GLN A 506 -25.85 -11.55 -9.93
C GLN A 506 -25.49 -10.84 -11.23
N SER A 507 -24.67 -9.78 -11.16
CA SER A 507 -24.11 -9.17 -12.36
C SER A 507 -23.34 -10.25 -13.11
N ALA A 508 -23.89 -10.65 -14.24
CA ALA A 508 -23.25 -11.50 -15.22
C ALA A 508 -21.96 -10.82 -15.73
N LYS A 509 -20.84 -11.03 -15.06
CA LYS A 509 -19.52 -10.77 -15.63
C LYS A 509 -18.75 -12.09 -15.69
N ARG A 510 -18.71 -12.61 -16.92
CA ARG A 510 -17.80 -13.62 -17.50
C ARG A 510 -17.71 -14.96 -16.76
N ILE A 511 -18.66 -15.84 -17.06
CA ILE A 511 -18.35 -17.27 -17.18
C ILE A 511 -17.55 -17.41 -18.48
N HIS A 512 -16.23 -17.55 -18.39
CA HIS A 512 -15.47 -18.11 -19.50
C HIS A 512 -15.94 -19.56 -19.66
N LYS A 513 -16.82 -19.78 -20.64
CA LYS A 513 -17.04 -21.12 -21.18
C LYS A 513 -15.74 -21.52 -21.87
N ASP A 514 -14.95 -22.34 -21.21
CA ASP A 514 -14.01 -23.21 -21.92
C ASP A 514 -14.85 -24.21 -22.73
N LYS A 515 -15.23 -23.75 -23.93
CA LYS A 515 -15.45 -24.63 -25.07
C LYS A 515 -14.13 -24.61 -25.83
N HIS A 516 -13.41 -25.72 -25.84
CA HIS A 516 -13.06 -26.41 -27.09
C HIS A 516 -12.40 -27.75 -26.76
N CYS A 517 -12.65 -28.67 -27.70
CA CYS A 517 -12.37 -30.09 -27.78
C CYS A 517 -10.91 -30.50 -27.53
#